data_AF-A0A2N2ASX9-F1
#
_entry.id   AF-A0A2N2ASX9-F1
#
_cell.length_a   1.000
_cell.length_b   1.000
_cell.length_c   1.000
_cell.angle_alpha   90.00
_cell.angle_beta   90.00
_cell.angle_gamma   90.00
#
_symmetry.space_group_name_H-M   'P 1'
#
loop_
_entity.id
_entity.type
_entity.pdbx_description
1 polymer ?
#
loop_
_entity_poly.entity_id
_entity_poly.type
_entity_poly.pdbx_seq_one_letter_code
_entity_poly.pdbx_strand_id
1 'polypeptide(L)'
;MWCGNNENNWGFDEWPMMAHKVDDEYLGNKLYLHDFPMICAQEDPSRPYWPSSPYGGDKANSASSGDYHIWNVWSGWADYKDYAKENGRFISEFGFQSAPAPKTIDFFAKKEEQEIFDPVILNHNKQVEGQGKILRFINSHFGLVTDFDTFVYLSQLNQAEAIKFGVEHWRARKYKTAGTLYWQYNDSWPVFSWSCVDYFKSPKALYYYTKKFYADILPVAHYESSDQTIRVMVVNDQYEDKIVNASLAIWDTEGKRIWEKKYEGIRILKDFVSTIDIVNIDEIPVKTLSDTVMHISVRCDEQEYENYFLFNDFRNMHLVDPELSYVREGDDLVFRCKRPAFGVHIAIEEECVPSDNFFTLVPSVNKRVRCLSSKIKVKSLYNYLNKNFKKEGTL
;
A
#
# COMPACT_ATOMS: atom_id res chain seq x y z
N MET A 1 23.35 -11.14 -2.29
CA MET A 1 23.81 -10.34 -3.43
C MET A 1 24.50 -9.10 -2.90
N TRP A 2 25.39 -8.51 -3.66
CA TRP A 2 25.97 -7.18 -3.43
C TRP A 2 25.52 -6.25 -4.55
N CYS A 3 25.30 -4.97 -4.27
CA CYS A 3 24.97 -3.96 -5.28
C CYS A 3 25.99 -2.81 -5.19
N GLY A 4 26.54 -2.37 -6.33
CA GLY A 4 27.64 -1.41 -6.35
C GLY A 4 27.25 0.01 -5.97
N ASN A 5 26.05 0.45 -6.37
CA ASN A 5 25.54 1.79 -6.09
C ASN A 5 24.02 1.86 -6.21
N ASN A 6 23.47 3.03 -5.89
CA ASN A 6 22.08 3.41 -6.14
C ASN A 6 22.03 4.46 -7.26
N GLU A 7 21.25 4.18 -8.30
CA GLU A 7 20.84 5.06 -9.40
C GLU A 7 21.93 5.72 -10.24
N ASN A 8 23.23 5.49 -9.98
CA ASN A 8 24.27 6.22 -10.73
C ASN A 8 24.25 5.86 -12.21
N ASN A 9 24.08 4.58 -12.57
CA ASN A 9 24.03 4.18 -13.98
C ASN A 9 22.76 4.68 -14.69
N TRP A 10 21.63 4.76 -13.99
CA TRP A 10 20.43 5.41 -14.54
C TRP A 10 20.65 6.91 -14.71
N GLY A 11 21.26 7.57 -13.73
CA GLY A 11 21.63 8.97 -13.82
C GLY A 11 22.61 9.25 -14.97
N PHE A 12 23.59 8.39 -15.20
CA PHE A 12 24.52 8.51 -16.33
C PHE A 12 23.82 8.45 -17.70
N ASP A 13 22.75 7.65 -17.81
CA ASP A 13 21.98 7.47 -19.03
C ASP A 13 20.97 8.61 -19.26
N GLU A 14 20.32 9.11 -18.20
CA GLU A 14 19.12 9.96 -18.34
C GLU A 14 19.20 11.34 -17.67
N TRP A 15 20.19 11.59 -16.80
CA TRP A 15 20.28 12.82 -16.03
C TRP A 15 21.40 13.73 -16.57
N PRO A 16 21.09 14.87 -17.21
CA PRO A 16 22.08 15.70 -17.88
C PRO A 16 23.23 16.19 -16.98
N MET A 17 22.96 16.38 -15.68
CA MET A 17 23.97 16.80 -14.70
C MET A 17 24.98 15.70 -14.34
N MET A 18 24.73 14.43 -14.70
CA MET A 18 25.63 13.30 -14.46
C MET A 18 26.35 12.82 -15.73
N ALA A 19 26.24 13.56 -16.84
CA ALA A 19 26.82 13.17 -18.13
C ALA A 19 28.36 13.33 -18.22
N HIS A 20 29.03 13.81 -17.17
CA HIS A 20 30.46 14.09 -17.19
C HIS A 20 31.30 12.81 -17.15
N LYS A 21 32.31 12.74 -18.05
CA LYS A 21 33.22 11.60 -18.20
C LYS A 21 34.68 12.03 -18.12
N VAL A 22 35.53 11.11 -17.66
CA VAL A 22 36.99 11.21 -17.69
C VAL A 22 37.53 9.93 -18.33
N ASP A 23 38.40 10.07 -19.34
CA ASP A 23 38.90 8.96 -20.16
C ASP A 23 37.76 8.10 -20.76
N ASP A 24 36.74 8.76 -21.31
CA ASP A 24 35.53 8.16 -21.88
C ASP A 24 34.68 7.31 -20.91
N GLU A 25 34.93 7.41 -19.60
CA GLU A 25 34.23 6.66 -18.56
C GLU A 25 33.51 7.58 -17.55
N TYR A 26 32.33 7.17 -17.08
CA TYR A 26 31.60 7.91 -16.05
C TYR A 26 32.31 7.81 -14.68
N LEU A 27 32.28 8.92 -13.94
CA LEU A 27 32.85 9.00 -12.60
C LEU A 27 32.14 8.02 -11.66
N GLY A 28 32.83 6.92 -11.32
CA GLY A 28 32.32 5.85 -10.47
C GLY A 28 32.26 4.47 -11.15
N ASN A 29 32.12 4.41 -12.48
CA ASN A 29 32.07 3.12 -13.19
C ASN A 29 33.36 2.29 -13.03
N LYS A 30 34.53 2.93 -12.84
CA LYS A 30 35.76 2.22 -12.44
C LYS A 30 35.55 1.37 -11.19
N LEU A 31 34.85 1.91 -10.19
CA LEU A 31 34.50 1.16 -8.98
C LEU A 31 33.43 0.12 -9.27
N TYR A 32 32.31 0.54 -9.88
CA TYR A 32 31.11 -0.29 -9.96
C TYR A 32 31.20 -1.43 -10.97
N LEU A 33 31.96 -1.26 -12.05
CA LEU A 33 32.10 -2.23 -13.15
C LEU A 33 33.41 -3.02 -13.11
N HIS A 34 34.43 -2.54 -12.38
CA HIS A 34 35.74 -3.19 -12.34
C HIS A 34 36.15 -3.58 -10.91
N ASP A 35 36.40 -2.61 -10.02
CA ASP A 35 37.01 -2.91 -8.72
C ASP A 35 36.07 -3.70 -7.79
N PHE A 36 34.82 -3.27 -7.63
CA PHE A 36 33.85 -3.93 -6.76
C PHE A 36 33.48 -5.36 -7.18
N PRO A 37 33.18 -5.67 -8.46
CA PRO A 37 32.94 -7.05 -8.86
C PRO A 37 34.18 -7.93 -8.66
N MET A 38 35.39 -7.41 -8.88
CA MET A 38 36.64 -8.14 -8.60
C MET A 38 36.80 -8.45 -7.09
N ILE A 39 36.59 -7.46 -6.23
CA ILE A 39 36.64 -7.62 -4.78
C ILE A 39 35.59 -8.63 -4.32
N CYS A 40 34.34 -8.51 -4.80
CA CYS A 40 33.28 -9.44 -4.43
C CYS A 40 33.59 -10.88 -4.89
N ALA A 41 34.16 -11.06 -6.08
CA ALA A 41 34.56 -12.37 -6.56
C ALA A 41 35.72 -12.99 -5.75
N GLN A 42 36.58 -12.17 -5.17
CA GLN A 42 37.68 -12.63 -4.30
C GLN A 42 37.19 -12.95 -2.88
N GLU A 43 36.37 -12.07 -2.29
CA GLU A 43 36.00 -12.11 -0.87
C GLU A 43 34.68 -12.85 -0.59
N ASP A 44 33.71 -12.83 -1.53
CA ASP A 44 32.42 -13.52 -1.40
C ASP A 44 31.94 -14.10 -2.74
N PRO A 45 32.68 -15.07 -3.32
CA PRO A 45 32.35 -15.67 -4.62
C PRO A 45 31.00 -16.40 -4.65
N SER A 46 30.39 -16.64 -3.48
CA SER A 46 29.13 -17.37 -3.36
C SER A 46 27.88 -16.53 -3.63
N ARG A 47 28.01 -15.19 -3.67
CA ARG A 47 26.88 -14.27 -3.89
C ARG A 47 27.06 -13.49 -5.19
N PRO A 48 25.97 -13.25 -5.94
CA PRO A 48 26.04 -12.43 -7.14
C PRO A 48 26.32 -10.96 -6.78
N TYR A 49 27.02 -10.28 -7.67
CA TYR A 49 27.22 -8.83 -7.66
C TYR A 49 26.37 -8.18 -8.75
N TRP A 50 25.74 -7.05 -8.42
CA TRP A 50 24.90 -6.25 -9.30
C TRP A 50 25.51 -4.85 -9.43
N PRO A 51 25.81 -4.33 -10.64
CA PRO A 51 26.55 -3.08 -10.78
C PRO A 51 25.89 -1.84 -10.15
N SER A 52 24.58 -1.71 -10.32
CA SER A 52 23.77 -0.56 -9.93
C SER A 52 22.33 -1.01 -9.70
N SER A 53 21.56 -0.29 -8.88
CA SER A 53 20.12 -0.44 -8.77
C SER A 53 19.50 0.90 -9.18
N PRO A 54 18.81 1.02 -10.33
CA PRO A 54 18.49 -0.03 -11.28
C PRO A 54 19.66 -0.31 -12.26
N TYR A 55 19.65 -1.50 -12.88
CA TYR A 55 20.57 -1.87 -13.96
C TYR A 55 20.01 -2.95 -14.90
N GLY A 56 20.49 -2.96 -16.15
CA GLY A 56 20.25 -4.04 -17.13
C GLY A 56 19.34 -3.66 -18.31
N GLY A 57 19.48 -4.38 -19.42
CA GLY A 57 18.76 -4.08 -20.65
C GLY A 57 19.50 -3.10 -21.57
N ASP A 58 18.73 -2.32 -22.33
CA ASP A 58 19.20 -1.30 -23.29
C ASP A 58 19.69 -0.01 -22.60
N LYS A 59 19.19 0.26 -21.40
CA LYS A 59 19.58 1.36 -20.50
C LYS A 59 19.38 0.91 -19.06
N ALA A 60 20.05 1.53 -18.10
CA ALA A 60 20.08 1.02 -16.73
C ALA A 60 18.70 0.85 -16.08
N ASN A 61 17.75 1.77 -16.31
CA ASN A 61 16.38 1.68 -15.78
C ASN A 61 15.38 1.12 -16.83
N SER A 62 15.73 0.03 -17.50
CA SER A 62 14.86 -0.63 -18.49
C SER A 62 13.78 -1.48 -17.82
N ALA A 63 12.51 -1.27 -18.14
CA ALA A 63 11.43 -2.12 -17.63
C ALA A 63 11.50 -3.57 -18.18
N SER A 64 12.25 -3.81 -19.26
CA SER A 64 12.28 -5.10 -19.95
C SER A 64 13.32 -6.08 -19.38
N SER A 65 14.28 -5.62 -18.58
CA SER A 65 15.41 -6.41 -18.08
C SER A 65 15.92 -5.86 -16.76
N GLY A 66 16.45 -6.74 -15.91
CA GLY A 66 17.04 -6.34 -14.63
C GLY A 66 16.00 -5.83 -13.64
N ASP A 67 16.41 -4.87 -12.83
CA ASP A 67 15.58 -4.22 -11.82
C ASP A 67 15.22 -2.78 -12.23
N TYR A 68 14.13 -2.26 -11.67
CA TYR A 68 13.43 -1.08 -12.18
C TYR A 68 12.96 -0.17 -11.05
N HIS A 69 13.29 1.13 -11.14
CA HIS A 69 12.87 2.18 -10.22
C HIS A 69 11.75 3.01 -10.85
N ILE A 70 10.59 3.06 -10.18
CA ILE A 70 9.38 3.75 -10.66
C ILE A 70 9.17 5.03 -9.85
N TRP A 71 9.61 6.15 -10.42
CA TRP A 71 9.46 7.47 -9.80
C TRP A 71 8.58 8.44 -10.62
N ASN A 72 8.04 8.01 -11.78
CA ASN A 72 7.03 8.82 -12.46
C ASN A 72 5.74 8.90 -11.63
N VAL A 73 5.31 7.78 -11.05
CA VAL A 73 4.34 7.78 -9.96
C VAL A 73 4.96 8.49 -8.77
N TRP A 74 4.17 9.34 -8.10
CA TRP A 74 4.62 10.22 -7.02
C TRP A 74 5.56 11.36 -7.48
N SER A 75 6.82 11.08 -7.79
CA SER A 75 7.81 12.14 -8.06
C SER A 75 7.54 12.87 -9.39
N GLY A 76 7.10 12.14 -10.42
CA GLY A 76 6.64 12.69 -11.71
C GLY A 76 5.17 13.12 -11.72
N TRP A 77 4.51 13.23 -10.56
CA TRP A 77 3.11 13.64 -10.42
C TRP A 77 2.08 12.67 -11.05
N ALA A 78 2.48 11.46 -11.45
CA ALA A 78 1.55 10.43 -11.88
C ALA A 78 0.83 9.78 -10.68
N ASP A 79 -0.41 9.37 -10.91
CA ASP A 79 -1.30 8.72 -9.94
C ASP A 79 -0.84 7.28 -9.64
N TYR A 80 -1.17 6.73 -8.47
CA TYR A 80 -0.77 5.34 -8.17
C TYR A 80 -1.44 4.32 -9.08
N LYS A 81 -2.58 4.64 -9.70
CA LYS A 81 -3.21 3.77 -10.69
C LYS A 81 -2.32 3.54 -11.91
N ASP A 82 -1.35 4.43 -12.16
CA ASP A 82 -0.39 4.27 -13.25
C ASP A 82 0.63 3.15 -12.97
N TYR A 83 0.75 2.62 -11.74
CA TYR A 83 1.51 1.39 -11.50
C TYR A 83 1.03 0.21 -12.34
N ALA A 84 -0.25 0.17 -12.75
CA ALA A 84 -0.78 -0.87 -13.62
C ALA A 84 -0.18 -0.84 -15.05
N LYS A 85 0.40 0.29 -15.45
CA LYS A 85 1.09 0.47 -16.74
C LYS A 85 2.54 -0.02 -16.67
N GLU A 86 3.08 -0.18 -15.46
CA GLU A 86 4.46 -0.54 -15.22
C GLU A 86 4.65 -2.06 -15.15
N ASN A 87 5.54 -2.58 -15.99
CA ASN A 87 5.69 -4.02 -16.24
C ASN A 87 7.12 -4.53 -16.01
N GLY A 88 7.85 -3.88 -15.10
CA GLY A 88 9.23 -4.22 -14.74
C GLY A 88 9.41 -5.67 -14.29
N ARG A 89 10.60 -6.23 -14.54
CA ARG A 89 10.94 -7.62 -14.16
C ARG A 89 11.18 -7.78 -12.66
N PHE A 90 11.77 -6.77 -12.01
CA PHE A 90 11.91 -6.67 -10.56
C PHE A 90 11.80 -5.20 -10.19
N ILE A 91 10.85 -4.82 -9.33
CA ILE A 91 10.66 -3.42 -8.95
C ILE A 91 11.45 -3.16 -7.67
N SER A 92 12.65 -2.62 -7.80
CA SER A 92 13.55 -2.38 -6.67
C SER A 92 13.26 -1.08 -5.93
N GLU A 93 12.58 -0.12 -6.57
CA GLU A 93 12.06 1.08 -5.91
C GLU A 93 10.74 1.58 -6.53
N PHE A 94 9.82 1.98 -5.66
CA PHE A 94 8.60 2.73 -5.95
C PHE A 94 8.04 3.23 -4.62
N GLY A 95 7.33 4.36 -4.58
CA GLY A 95 6.92 4.93 -3.30
C GLY A 95 5.80 5.95 -3.36
N PHE A 96 5.19 6.20 -2.21
CA PHE A 96 4.28 7.31 -1.97
C PHE A 96 4.58 7.93 -0.59
N GLN A 97 4.60 9.27 -0.42
CA GLN A 97 4.81 9.86 0.91
C GLN A 97 3.54 9.89 1.74
N SER A 98 3.72 9.90 3.06
CA SER A 98 2.71 10.26 4.04
C SER A 98 3.30 11.08 5.19
N ALA A 99 2.41 11.64 6.02
CA ALA A 99 2.75 12.14 7.34
C ALA A 99 3.24 11.00 8.26
N PRO A 100 4.11 11.29 9.26
CA PRO A 100 4.41 10.37 10.35
C PRO A 100 3.22 10.24 11.31
N ALA A 101 3.37 9.45 12.38
CA ALA A 101 2.31 9.33 13.39
C ALA A 101 2.08 10.68 14.11
N PRO A 102 0.86 10.97 14.61
CA PRO A 102 0.56 12.22 15.31
C PRO A 102 1.54 12.55 16.44
N LYS A 103 1.95 11.56 17.25
CA LYS A 103 2.93 11.75 18.33
C LYS A 103 4.31 12.21 17.84
N THR A 104 4.70 11.77 16.64
CA THR A 104 5.94 12.20 16.00
C THR A 104 5.83 13.63 15.52
N ILE A 105 4.64 14.08 15.12
CA ILE A 105 4.38 15.49 14.78
C ILE A 105 4.40 16.36 16.03
N ASP A 106 3.77 15.92 17.12
CA ASP A 106 3.77 16.61 18.42
C ASP A 106 5.20 16.84 18.97
N PHE A 107 6.17 16.02 18.55
CA PHE A 107 7.57 16.20 18.91
C PHE A 107 8.22 17.42 18.24
N PHE A 108 7.87 17.74 16.98
CA PHE A 108 8.52 18.80 16.21
C PHE A 108 7.63 20.02 15.93
N ALA A 109 6.32 19.95 16.17
CA ALA A 109 5.36 21.02 15.91
C ALA A 109 4.38 21.19 17.07
N LYS A 110 4.22 22.44 17.54
CA LYS A 110 3.19 22.80 18.51
C LYS A 110 1.80 22.74 17.90
N LYS A 111 0.75 22.76 18.72
CA LYS A 111 -0.62 22.58 18.23
C LYS A 111 -1.06 23.68 17.26
N GLU A 112 -0.62 24.92 17.49
CA GLU A 112 -0.85 26.06 16.61
C GLU A 112 -0.04 26.02 15.29
N GLU A 113 1.03 25.23 15.23
CA GLU A 113 1.88 25.00 14.06
C GLU A 113 1.41 23.78 13.24
N GLN A 114 0.45 23.01 13.76
CA GLN A 114 -0.12 21.82 13.10
C GLN A 114 -1.16 22.21 12.03
N GLU A 115 -0.69 22.95 11.02
CA GLU A 115 -1.44 23.32 9.83
C GLU A 115 -0.71 22.80 8.58
N ILE A 116 -1.46 22.44 7.53
CA ILE A 116 -0.92 21.71 6.36
C ILE A 116 0.29 22.42 5.71
N PHE A 117 0.28 23.75 5.70
CA PHE A 117 1.32 24.59 5.09
C PHE A 117 2.06 25.47 6.09
N ASP A 118 2.01 25.15 7.39
CA ASP A 118 2.84 25.86 8.36
C ASP A 118 4.34 25.68 8.04
N PRO A 119 5.18 26.72 8.20
CA PRO A 119 6.62 26.62 7.95
C PRO A 119 7.31 25.47 8.69
N VAL A 120 6.88 25.13 9.92
CA VAL A 120 7.44 24.02 10.70
C VAL A 120 7.12 22.68 10.04
N ILE A 121 5.88 22.50 9.60
CA ILE A 121 5.44 21.30 8.88
C ILE A 121 6.16 21.17 7.54
N LEU A 122 6.26 22.26 6.78
CA LEU A 122 6.96 22.29 5.49
C LEU A 122 8.45 21.99 5.62
N ASN A 123 9.11 22.49 6.68
CA ASN A 123 10.53 22.20 6.90
C ASN A 123 10.79 20.71 7.19
N HIS A 124 9.78 19.98 7.69
CA HIS A 124 9.85 18.53 7.88
C HIS A 124 9.33 17.74 6.67
N ASN A 125 9.26 18.34 5.48
CA ASN A 125 9.14 17.61 4.22
C ASN A 125 10.24 18.06 3.26
N LYS A 126 11.07 17.11 2.82
CA LYS A 126 12.23 17.40 1.97
C LYS A 126 11.99 17.08 0.49
N GLN A 127 10.84 16.50 0.16
CA GLN A 127 10.44 16.33 -1.23
C GLN A 127 10.06 17.68 -1.82
N VAL A 128 10.63 18.00 -2.99
CA VAL A 128 10.20 19.15 -3.78
C VAL A 128 8.71 19.03 -4.06
N GLU A 129 7.96 20.08 -3.68
CA GLU A 129 6.49 20.15 -3.76
C GLU A 129 5.76 19.10 -2.90
N GLY A 130 6.42 18.51 -1.90
CA GLY A 130 5.93 17.37 -1.11
C GLY A 130 4.51 17.53 -0.57
N GLN A 131 4.22 18.60 0.20
CA GLN A 131 2.86 18.86 0.72
C GLN A 131 1.82 19.01 -0.39
N GLY A 132 2.17 19.71 -1.48
CA GLY A 132 1.28 19.89 -2.63
C GLY A 132 0.94 18.55 -3.30
N LYS A 133 1.91 17.64 -3.40
CA LYS A 133 1.72 16.28 -3.91
C LYS A 133 0.82 15.45 -3.00
N ILE A 134 1.10 15.41 -1.70
CA ILE A 134 0.24 14.69 -0.73
C ILE A 134 -1.20 15.18 -0.85
N LEU A 135 -1.41 16.50 -0.85
CA LEU A 135 -2.75 17.09 -0.93
C LEU A 135 -3.45 16.77 -2.24
N ARG A 136 -2.75 16.85 -3.38
CA ARG A 136 -3.31 16.48 -4.68
C ARG A 136 -3.84 15.05 -4.66
N PHE A 137 -3.03 14.10 -4.21
CA PHE A 137 -3.41 12.69 -4.28
C PHE A 137 -4.49 12.34 -3.26
N ILE A 138 -4.46 12.90 -2.05
CA ILE A 138 -5.61 12.81 -1.14
C ILE A 138 -6.88 13.32 -1.84
N ASN A 139 -6.79 14.49 -2.48
CA ASN A 139 -7.93 15.07 -3.18
C ASN A 139 -8.41 14.20 -4.35
N SER A 140 -7.51 13.52 -5.08
CA SER A 140 -7.90 12.59 -6.16
C SER A 140 -8.75 11.44 -5.64
N HIS A 141 -8.38 10.84 -4.51
CA HIS A 141 -8.98 9.57 -4.06
C HIS A 141 -10.03 9.71 -2.96
N PHE A 142 -9.93 10.72 -2.10
CA PHE A 142 -10.79 10.87 -0.92
C PHE A 142 -11.64 12.14 -0.92
N GLY A 143 -11.27 13.14 -1.74
CA GLY A 143 -11.92 14.44 -1.79
C GLY A 143 -11.17 15.51 -1.00
N LEU A 144 -11.75 16.71 -0.94
CA LEU A 144 -11.08 17.89 -0.38
C LEU A 144 -10.83 17.74 1.13
N VAL A 145 -9.59 17.93 1.55
CA VAL A 145 -9.20 18.04 2.96
C VAL A 145 -8.65 19.43 3.28
N THR A 146 -9.08 20.01 4.39
CA THR A 146 -8.61 21.33 4.85
C THR A 146 -8.05 21.33 6.25
N ASP A 147 -8.30 20.29 7.04
CA ASP A 147 -7.79 20.19 8.40
C ASP A 147 -6.62 19.22 8.51
N PHE A 148 -5.77 19.48 9.50
CA PHE A 148 -4.53 18.75 9.66
C PHE A 148 -4.70 17.30 10.12
N ASP A 149 -5.59 17.02 11.08
CA ASP A 149 -5.79 15.65 11.62
C ASP A 149 -6.27 14.68 10.53
N THR A 150 -7.22 15.11 9.69
CA THR A 150 -7.71 14.33 8.56
C THR A 150 -6.64 14.26 7.47
N PHE A 151 -5.88 15.32 7.21
CA PHE A 151 -4.75 15.28 6.26
C PHE A 151 -3.71 14.24 6.66
N VAL A 152 -3.33 14.18 7.94
CA VAL A 152 -2.38 13.18 8.47
C VAL A 152 -2.93 11.76 8.25
N TYR A 153 -4.17 11.50 8.67
CA TYR A 153 -4.81 10.19 8.50
C TYR A 153 -4.91 9.78 7.02
N LEU A 154 -5.45 10.65 6.16
CA LEU A 154 -5.64 10.36 4.74
C LEU A 154 -4.31 10.24 4.00
N SER A 155 -3.26 10.97 4.40
CA SER A 155 -1.94 10.80 3.79
C SER A 155 -1.39 9.39 4.01
N GLN A 156 -1.57 8.83 5.20
CA GLN A 156 -1.15 7.46 5.51
C GLN A 156 -2.03 6.43 4.80
N LEU A 157 -3.35 6.61 4.82
CA LEU A 157 -4.26 5.69 4.13
C LEU A 157 -4.01 5.70 2.61
N ASN A 158 -3.86 6.88 2.01
CA ASN A 158 -3.55 7.02 0.59
C ASN A 158 -2.22 6.36 0.21
N GLN A 159 -1.18 6.54 1.05
CA GLN A 159 0.10 5.84 0.86
C GLN A 159 -0.11 4.32 0.88
N ALA A 160 -0.86 3.81 1.85
CA ALA A 160 -1.10 2.37 2.00
C ALA A 160 -1.86 1.79 0.79
N GLU A 161 -2.90 2.48 0.31
CA GLU A 161 -3.64 2.11 -0.90
C GLU A 161 -2.76 2.15 -2.16
N ALA A 162 -1.92 3.18 -2.30
CA ALA A 162 -1.01 3.34 -3.44
C ALA A 162 -0.02 2.19 -3.55
N ILE A 163 0.63 1.83 -2.44
CA ILE A 163 1.62 0.74 -2.42
C ILE A 163 0.92 -0.62 -2.56
N LYS A 164 -0.24 -0.82 -1.91
CA LYS A 164 -1.05 -2.03 -2.09
C LYS A 164 -1.39 -2.25 -3.56
N PHE A 165 -1.87 -1.20 -4.25
CA PHE A 165 -2.24 -1.28 -5.66
C PHE A 165 -1.08 -1.76 -6.54
N GLY A 166 0.12 -1.16 -6.36
CA GLY A 166 1.31 -1.56 -7.10
C GLY A 166 1.72 -3.00 -6.79
N VAL A 167 1.89 -3.33 -5.50
CA VAL A 167 2.32 -4.67 -5.08
C VAL A 167 1.37 -5.75 -5.57
N GLU A 168 0.06 -5.56 -5.44
CA GLU A 168 -0.94 -6.53 -5.89
C GLU A 168 -0.88 -6.73 -7.40
N HIS A 169 -0.75 -5.66 -8.18
CA HIS A 169 -0.55 -5.74 -9.64
C HIS A 169 0.68 -6.57 -10.01
N TRP A 170 1.83 -6.31 -9.37
CA TRP A 170 3.06 -7.03 -9.71
C TRP A 170 3.07 -8.47 -9.20
N ARG A 171 2.51 -8.75 -8.01
CA ARG A 171 2.38 -10.12 -7.49
C ARG A 171 1.38 -10.95 -8.30
N ALA A 172 0.28 -10.36 -8.77
CA ALA A 172 -0.64 -11.01 -9.69
C ALA A 172 -0.01 -11.37 -11.05
N ARG A 173 1.12 -10.74 -11.38
CA ARG A 173 1.91 -10.98 -12.59
C ARG A 173 3.20 -11.76 -12.31
N LYS A 174 3.20 -12.62 -11.29
CA LYS A 174 4.35 -13.47 -10.93
C LYS A 174 5.03 -14.09 -12.16
N TYR A 175 6.36 -14.13 -12.13
CA TYR A 175 7.28 -14.55 -13.20
C TYR A 175 7.37 -13.60 -14.41
N LYS A 176 6.41 -12.70 -14.61
CA LYS A 176 6.62 -11.49 -15.42
C LYS A 176 7.29 -10.40 -14.58
N THR A 177 6.80 -10.24 -13.35
CA THR A 177 7.47 -9.50 -12.28
C THR A 177 7.82 -10.49 -11.16
N ALA A 178 9.06 -10.47 -10.70
CA ALA A 178 9.62 -11.45 -9.77
C ALA A 178 9.94 -10.87 -8.38
N GLY A 179 9.72 -9.57 -8.18
CA GLY A 179 9.91 -8.95 -6.88
C GLY A 179 9.50 -7.48 -6.86
N THR A 180 9.21 -7.00 -5.65
CA THR A 180 8.82 -5.62 -5.37
C THR A 180 9.43 -5.19 -4.04
N LEU A 181 10.11 -4.06 -4.02
CA LEU A 181 10.67 -3.43 -2.83
C LEU A 181 10.19 -1.97 -2.82
N TYR A 182 9.24 -1.65 -1.93
CA TYR A 182 8.76 -0.28 -1.85
C TYR A 182 9.79 0.59 -1.10
N TRP A 183 9.98 1.80 -1.60
CA TRP A 183 10.67 2.87 -0.92
C TRP A 183 9.66 3.55 0.02
N GLN A 184 9.86 3.60 1.35
CA GLN A 184 10.97 3.04 2.14
C GLN A 184 10.45 2.39 3.43
N TYR A 185 11.33 1.70 4.17
CA TYR A 185 10.92 1.03 5.41
C TYR A 185 10.81 1.99 6.61
N ASN A 186 11.89 2.73 6.92
CA ASN A 186 12.04 3.53 8.15
C ASN A 186 12.44 4.98 7.87
N ASP A 187 12.47 5.81 8.91
CA ASP A 187 13.02 7.18 8.86
C ASP A 187 14.31 7.34 9.67
N SER A 188 15.13 8.33 9.29
CA SER A 188 16.35 8.75 10.00
C SER A 188 16.15 9.94 10.93
N TRP A 189 15.00 10.63 10.85
CA TRP A 189 14.60 11.77 11.68
C TRP A 189 13.07 12.01 11.56
N PRO A 190 12.42 12.77 12.48
CA PRO A 190 10.99 13.04 12.40
C PRO A 190 10.63 13.81 11.12
N VAL A 191 9.95 13.19 10.14
CA VAL A 191 9.79 13.78 8.81
C VAL A 191 8.58 13.20 8.07
N PHE A 192 8.05 13.94 7.10
CA PHE A 192 7.16 13.43 6.06
C PHE A 192 8.02 12.68 5.03
N SER A 193 7.69 11.41 4.82
CA SER A 193 8.50 10.51 3.99
C SER A 193 7.68 9.36 3.45
N TRP A 194 8.35 8.49 2.70
CA TRP A 194 7.81 7.26 2.16
C TRP A 194 7.84 6.09 3.15
N SER A 195 8.28 6.30 4.39
CA SER A 195 8.45 5.20 5.36
C SER A 195 7.12 4.54 5.72
N CYS A 196 7.14 3.23 5.96
CA CYS A 196 6.02 2.54 6.61
C CYS A 196 6.08 2.61 8.14
N VAL A 197 7.27 2.87 8.70
CA VAL A 197 7.53 3.04 10.13
C VAL A 197 8.27 4.35 10.34
N ASP A 198 7.75 5.23 11.19
CA ASP A 198 8.37 6.54 11.40
C ASP A 198 9.61 6.49 12.33
N TYR A 199 10.23 7.66 12.55
CA TYR A 199 11.46 7.79 13.33
C TYR A 199 11.37 7.23 14.76
N PHE A 200 10.23 7.40 15.42
CA PHE A 200 9.99 6.87 16.77
C PHE A 200 9.49 5.43 16.75
N LYS A 201 9.63 4.74 15.61
CA LYS A 201 9.19 3.36 15.38
C LYS A 201 7.67 3.19 15.43
N SER A 202 6.91 4.26 15.21
CA SER A 202 5.46 4.17 15.15
C SER A 202 5.03 3.62 13.78
N PRO A 203 4.25 2.52 13.74
CA PRO A 203 3.72 1.99 12.49
C PRO A 203 2.71 2.96 11.85
N LYS A 204 2.91 3.26 10.56
CA LYS A 204 1.91 3.97 9.73
C LYS A 204 0.91 2.98 9.13
N ALA A 205 -0.14 3.47 8.46
CA ALA A 205 -1.07 2.63 7.72
C ALA A 205 -0.36 1.63 6.78
N LEU A 206 0.67 2.08 6.07
CA LEU A 206 1.46 1.25 5.16
C LEU A 206 2.04 0.00 5.86
N TYR A 207 2.51 0.10 7.11
CA TYR A 207 3.05 -1.06 7.83
C TYR A 207 2.02 -2.19 7.99
N TYR A 208 0.78 -1.85 8.33
CA TYR A 208 -0.29 -2.84 8.47
C TYR A 208 -0.72 -3.41 7.12
N TYR A 209 -0.69 -2.60 6.06
CA TYR A 209 -0.97 -3.05 4.70
C TYR A 209 0.14 -3.96 4.18
N THR A 210 1.41 -3.71 4.53
CA THR A 210 2.55 -4.54 4.14
C THR A 210 2.37 -6.00 4.53
N LYS A 211 1.89 -6.25 5.75
CA LYS A 211 1.57 -7.61 6.21
C LYS A 211 0.51 -8.30 5.33
N LYS A 212 -0.43 -7.54 4.77
CA LYS A 212 -1.55 -8.06 3.97
C LYS A 212 -1.12 -8.33 2.53
N PHE A 213 -0.56 -7.32 1.85
CA PHE A 213 -0.18 -7.45 0.44
C PHE A 213 1.08 -8.29 0.22
N TYR A 214 1.86 -8.60 1.27
CA TYR A 214 2.96 -9.59 1.23
C TYR A 214 2.63 -10.89 1.96
N ALA A 215 1.36 -11.17 2.27
CA ALA A 215 0.99 -12.48 2.79
C ALA A 215 1.30 -13.60 1.78
N ASP A 216 1.73 -14.76 2.27
CA ASP A 216 2.07 -15.93 1.45
C ASP A 216 0.92 -16.37 0.53
N ILE A 217 -0.32 -16.24 1.03
CA ILE A 217 -1.54 -16.38 0.25
C ILE A 217 -2.19 -15.01 0.16
N LEU A 218 -2.41 -14.54 -1.06
CA LEU A 218 -2.99 -13.23 -1.33
C LEU A 218 -4.12 -13.35 -2.35
N PRO A 219 -5.39 -13.16 -1.93
CA PRO A 219 -6.47 -12.93 -2.88
C PRO A 219 -6.35 -11.55 -3.51
N VAL A 220 -6.55 -11.45 -4.83
CA VAL A 220 -6.50 -10.19 -5.59
C VAL A 220 -7.67 -10.16 -6.57
N ALA A 221 -8.25 -8.99 -6.80
CA ALA A 221 -9.16 -8.76 -7.90
C ALA A 221 -8.67 -7.63 -8.79
N HIS A 222 -8.84 -7.81 -10.10
CA HIS A 222 -8.56 -6.80 -11.12
C HIS A 222 -9.78 -6.62 -12.00
N TYR A 223 -10.17 -5.37 -12.22
CA TYR A 223 -11.22 -5.04 -13.16
C TYR A 223 -10.64 -4.77 -14.54
N GLU A 224 -11.03 -5.59 -15.53
CA GLU A 224 -10.68 -5.45 -16.93
C GLU A 224 -11.82 -4.70 -17.64
N SER A 225 -11.68 -3.37 -17.75
CA SER A 225 -12.73 -2.49 -18.27
C SER A 225 -13.07 -2.73 -19.75
N SER A 226 -12.13 -3.22 -20.57
CA SER A 226 -12.39 -3.58 -21.97
C SER A 226 -13.39 -4.72 -22.09
N ASP A 227 -13.30 -5.67 -21.16
CA ASP A 227 -14.03 -6.94 -21.23
C ASP A 227 -15.24 -6.92 -20.29
N GLN A 228 -15.38 -5.86 -19.48
CA GLN A 228 -16.39 -5.75 -18.42
C GLN A 228 -16.34 -6.99 -17.50
N THR A 229 -15.14 -7.38 -17.08
CA THR A 229 -14.95 -8.53 -16.18
C THR A 229 -14.10 -8.19 -14.97
N ILE A 230 -14.35 -8.91 -13.88
CA ILE A 230 -13.51 -8.90 -12.68
C ILE A 230 -12.79 -10.24 -12.64
N ARG A 231 -11.46 -10.21 -12.82
CA ARG A 231 -10.60 -11.38 -12.65
C ARG A 231 -10.23 -11.51 -11.19
N VAL A 232 -10.61 -12.61 -10.56
CA VAL A 232 -10.26 -12.93 -9.18
C VAL A 232 -9.17 -13.99 -9.17
N MET A 233 -8.06 -13.67 -8.53
CA MET A 233 -6.88 -14.52 -8.47
C MET A 233 -6.45 -14.75 -7.03
N VAL A 234 -5.71 -15.82 -6.82
CA VAL A 234 -5.02 -16.11 -5.56
C VAL A 234 -3.57 -16.36 -5.87
N VAL A 235 -2.70 -15.52 -5.31
CA VAL A 235 -1.25 -15.73 -5.29
C VAL A 235 -0.94 -16.70 -4.16
N ASN A 236 -0.15 -17.72 -4.46
CA ASN A 236 0.42 -18.65 -3.48
C ASN A 236 1.95 -18.59 -3.61
N ASP A 237 2.63 -18.07 -2.60
CA ASP A 237 4.10 -17.99 -2.51
C ASP A 237 4.69 -19.17 -1.71
N GLN A 238 3.85 -20.10 -1.25
CA GLN A 238 4.33 -21.28 -0.52
C GLN A 238 4.90 -22.32 -1.49
N TYR A 239 5.74 -23.20 -0.94
CA TYR A 239 6.40 -24.29 -1.69
C TYR A 239 5.52 -25.54 -1.89
N GLU A 240 4.24 -25.45 -1.55
CA GLU A 240 3.27 -26.53 -1.60
C GLU A 240 1.95 -26.06 -2.22
N ASP A 241 1.29 -26.97 -2.94
CA ASP A 241 -0.05 -26.73 -3.43
C ASP A 241 -1.02 -26.70 -2.25
N LYS A 242 -2.02 -25.84 -2.33
CA LYS A 242 -3.02 -25.69 -1.27
C LYS A 242 -4.42 -25.94 -1.80
N ILE A 243 -5.27 -26.46 -0.94
CA ILE A 243 -6.70 -26.59 -1.17
C ILE A 243 -7.38 -25.48 -0.36
N VAL A 244 -8.13 -24.61 -1.03
CA VAL A 244 -8.72 -23.43 -0.42
C VAL A 244 -10.21 -23.33 -0.68
N ASN A 245 -10.90 -22.66 0.24
CA ASN A 245 -12.28 -22.22 0.06
C ASN A 245 -12.27 -20.71 -0.16
N ALA A 246 -12.95 -20.24 -1.20
CA ALA A 246 -13.03 -18.82 -1.53
C ALA A 246 -14.46 -18.31 -1.40
N SER A 247 -14.63 -17.12 -0.82
CA SER A 247 -15.90 -16.40 -0.74
C SER A 247 -15.72 -15.02 -1.36
N LEU A 248 -16.54 -14.73 -2.36
CA LEU A 248 -16.59 -13.45 -3.05
C LEU A 248 -17.92 -12.80 -2.71
N ALA A 249 -17.92 -11.55 -2.24
CA ALA A 249 -19.15 -10.82 -1.95
C ALA A 249 -19.03 -9.36 -2.35
N ILE A 250 -20.05 -8.82 -3.00
CA ILE A 250 -20.16 -7.38 -3.28
C ILE A 250 -21.19 -6.78 -2.35
N TRP A 251 -20.80 -5.73 -1.65
CA TRP A 251 -21.63 -4.96 -0.74
C TRP A 251 -21.77 -3.55 -1.26
N ASP A 252 -22.96 -2.96 -1.16
CA ASP A 252 -23.10 -1.51 -1.28
C ASP A 252 -22.71 -0.81 0.02
N THR A 253 -22.52 0.51 -0.06
CA THR A 253 -22.22 1.36 1.10
C THR A 253 -23.37 1.43 2.11
N GLU A 254 -24.59 1.02 1.74
CA GLU A 254 -25.74 0.94 2.65
C GLU A 254 -25.76 -0.35 3.49
N GLY A 255 -24.90 -1.32 3.18
CA GLY A 255 -24.77 -2.58 3.91
C GLY A 255 -25.57 -3.74 3.32
N LYS A 256 -26.17 -3.58 2.14
CA LYS A 256 -26.81 -4.69 1.43
C LYS A 256 -25.77 -5.47 0.64
N ARG A 257 -25.80 -6.80 0.81
CA ARG A 257 -25.05 -7.72 -0.03
C ARG A 257 -25.77 -7.85 -1.38
N ILE A 258 -25.15 -7.31 -2.43
CA ILE A 258 -25.70 -7.28 -3.79
C ILE A 258 -25.51 -8.61 -4.50
N TRP A 259 -24.35 -9.22 -4.29
CA TRP A 259 -23.92 -10.40 -5.02
C TRP A 259 -22.96 -11.23 -4.17
N GLU A 260 -22.99 -12.55 -4.35
CA GLU A 260 -22.02 -13.45 -3.74
C GLU A 260 -21.77 -14.70 -4.60
N LYS A 261 -20.55 -15.24 -4.53
CA LYS A 261 -20.21 -16.58 -4.98
C LYS A 261 -19.29 -17.24 -3.96
N LYS A 262 -19.43 -18.55 -3.80
CA LYS A 262 -18.59 -19.35 -2.92
C LYS A 262 -18.04 -20.54 -3.69
N TYR A 263 -16.81 -20.88 -3.38
CA TYR A 263 -16.09 -21.99 -3.97
C TYR A 263 -15.45 -22.82 -2.87
N GLU A 264 -15.54 -24.13 -3.01
CA GLU A 264 -15.00 -25.08 -2.05
C GLU A 264 -13.98 -26.00 -2.72
N GLY A 265 -12.89 -26.30 -2.02
CA GLY A 265 -11.92 -27.28 -2.46
C GLY A 265 -11.10 -26.90 -3.70
N ILE A 266 -10.89 -25.61 -3.97
CA ILE A 266 -10.09 -25.17 -5.12
C ILE A 266 -8.61 -25.46 -4.85
N ARG A 267 -7.94 -26.13 -5.79
CA ARG A 267 -6.48 -26.28 -5.76
C ARG A 267 -5.80 -25.02 -6.30
N ILE A 268 -4.99 -24.38 -5.48
CA ILE A 268 -4.04 -23.34 -5.91
C ILE A 268 -2.62 -23.93 -5.94
N LEU A 269 -1.93 -23.71 -7.04
CA LEU A 269 -0.59 -24.29 -7.25
C LEU A 269 0.46 -23.55 -6.41
N LYS A 270 1.50 -24.26 -5.97
CA LYS A 270 2.67 -23.68 -5.29
C LYS A 270 3.38 -22.65 -6.14
N ASP A 271 3.93 -21.62 -5.50
CA ASP A 271 4.66 -20.54 -6.15
C ASP A 271 3.97 -19.99 -7.41
N PHE A 272 2.64 -19.88 -7.42
CA PHE A 272 1.86 -19.57 -8.63
C PHE A 272 0.72 -18.59 -8.37
N VAL A 273 0.17 -18.03 -9.45
CA VAL A 273 -1.04 -17.19 -9.42
C VAL A 273 -2.17 -17.97 -10.07
N SER A 274 -3.12 -18.44 -9.26
CA SER A 274 -4.26 -19.22 -9.75
C SER A 274 -5.46 -18.30 -9.98
N THR A 275 -6.09 -18.37 -11.15
CA THR A 275 -7.38 -17.69 -11.38
C THR A 275 -8.49 -18.52 -10.74
N ILE A 276 -9.28 -17.90 -9.87
CA ILE A 276 -10.41 -18.53 -9.18
C ILE A 276 -11.69 -18.34 -9.98
N ASP A 277 -11.92 -17.12 -10.48
CA ASP A 277 -13.11 -16.77 -11.23
C ASP A 277 -12.84 -15.59 -12.17
N ILE A 278 -13.65 -15.49 -13.22
CA ILE A 278 -13.75 -14.33 -14.11
C ILE A 278 -15.24 -13.95 -14.12
N VAL A 279 -15.59 -12.96 -13.30
CA VAL A 279 -16.99 -12.54 -13.10
C VAL A 279 -17.34 -11.49 -14.14
N ASN A 280 -18.39 -11.71 -14.94
CA ASN A 280 -18.91 -10.67 -15.82
C ASN A 280 -19.73 -9.65 -15.02
N ILE A 281 -19.57 -8.35 -15.29
CA ILE A 281 -20.34 -7.30 -14.59
C ILE A 281 -21.85 -7.47 -14.78
N ASP A 282 -22.31 -8.01 -15.92
CA ASP A 282 -23.73 -8.25 -16.20
C ASP A 282 -24.34 -9.32 -15.27
N GLU A 283 -23.53 -10.14 -14.59
CA GLU A 283 -24.00 -11.07 -13.56
C GLU A 283 -24.36 -10.37 -12.24
N ILE A 284 -23.91 -9.12 -12.05
CA ILE A 284 -24.11 -8.38 -10.82
C ILE A 284 -25.39 -7.54 -10.96
N PRO A 285 -26.42 -7.75 -10.11
CA PRO A 285 -27.75 -7.15 -10.31
C PRO A 285 -27.82 -5.69 -9.85
N VAL A 286 -26.96 -4.81 -10.39
CA VAL A 286 -26.91 -3.37 -10.11
C VAL A 286 -26.70 -2.54 -11.35
N LYS A 287 -27.23 -1.31 -11.32
CA LYS A 287 -27.06 -0.35 -12.40
C LYS A 287 -25.67 0.30 -12.42
N THR A 288 -25.03 0.39 -11.26
CA THR A 288 -23.71 0.99 -11.09
C THR A 288 -22.99 0.31 -9.93
N LEU A 289 -21.67 0.21 -10.04
CA LEU A 289 -20.78 -0.32 -9.01
C LEU A 289 -20.07 0.77 -8.22
N SER A 290 -20.30 2.06 -8.53
CA SER A 290 -19.59 3.18 -7.90
C SER A 290 -19.63 3.13 -6.37
N ASP A 291 -20.79 2.82 -5.79
CA ASP A 291 -21.02 2.79 -4.34
C ASP A 291 -20.90 1.38 -3.76
N THR A 292 -19.98 0.58 -4.29
CA THR A 292 -19.82 -0.82 -3.89
C THR A 292 -18.37 -1.19 -3.59
N VAL A 293 -18.22 -2.22 -2.76
CA VAL A 293 -16.94 -2.86 -2.48
C VAL A 293 -17.08 -4.37 -2.68
N MET A 294 -16.11 -4.96 -3.36
CA MET A 294 -15.94 -6.40 -3.39
C MET A 294 -15.04 -6.82 -2.23
N HIS A 295 -15.53 -7.71 -1.37
CA HIS A 295 -14.74 -8.42 -0.35
C HIS A 295 -14.43 -9.82 -0.85
N ILE A 296 -13.18 -10.23 -0.64
CA ILE A 296 -12.63 -11.51 -1.07
C ILE A 296 -12.03 -12.17 0.17
N SER A 297 -12.54 -13.33 0.55
CA SER A 297 -11.97 -14.16 1.60
C SER A 297 -11.51 -15.48 1.01
N VAL A 298 -10.29 -15.89 1.36
CA VAL A 298 -9.72 -17.20 1.02
C VAL A 298 -9.30 -17.85 2.33
N ARG A 299 -9.94 -18.98 2.64
CA ARG A 299 -9.57 -19.81 3.78
C ARG A 299 -8.72 -20.97 3.32
N CYS A 300 -7.54 -21.08 3.92
CA CYS A 300 -6.59 -22.17 3.73
C CYS A 300 -6.17 -22.67 5.10
N ASP A 301 -6.27 -23.99 5.34
CA ASP A 301 -6.02 -24.58 6.65
C ASP A 301 -6.88 -23.87 7.74
N GLU A 302 -6.26 -23.39 8.82
CA GLU A 302 -6.92 -22.62 9.90
C GLU A 302 -6.80 -21.09 9.72
N GLN A 303 -6.22 -20.63 8.60
CA GLN A 303 -5.97 -19.22 8.34
C GLN A 303 -6.95 -18.65 7.31
N GLU A 304 -7.32 -17.38 7.51
CA GLU A 304 -8.18 -16.63 6.61
C GLU A 304 -7.42 -15.42 6.06
N TYR A 305 -7.34 -15.34 4.74
CA TYR A 305 -6.70 -14.26 4.00
C TYR A 305 -7.79 -13.44 3.33
N GLU A 306 -7.81 -12.14 3.59
CA GLU A 306 -8.85 -11.24 3.13
C GLU A 306 -8.26 -10.11 2.30
N ASN A 307 -9.01 -9.69 1.28
CA ASN A 307 -8.74 -8.49 0.53
C ASN A 307 -10.05 -7.81 0.11
N TYR A 308 -9.95 -6.56 -0.36
CA TYR A 308 -11.05 -5.85 -0.96
C TYR A 308 -10.63 -5.16 -2.24
N PHE A 309 -11.61 -4.93 -3.10
CA PHE A 309 -11.48 -4.19 -4.34
C PHE A 309 -12.59 -3.13 -4.41
N LEU A 310 -12.17 -1.91 -4.73
CA LEU A 310 -13.06 -0.75 -4.92
C LEU A 310 -13.26 -0.51 -6.40
N PHE A 311 -14.50 -0.30 -6.80
CA PHE A 311 -14.85 0.02 -8.19
C PHE A 311 -14.72 1.51 -8.51
N ASN A 312 -14.52 2.36 -7.50
CA ASN A 312 -14.34 3.79 -7.65
C ASN A 312 -13.48 4.35 -6.52
N ASP A 313 -13.00 5.58 -6.68
CA ASP A 313 -12.33 6.33 -5.62
C ASP A 313 -13.35 6.79 -4.56
N PHE A 314 -12.96 6.80 -3.29
CA PHE A 314 -13.82 7.23 -2.17
C PHE A 314 -14.43 8.62 -2.36
N ARG A 315 -13.75 9.53 -3.06
CA ARG A 315 -14.27 10.87 -3.44
C ARG A 315 -15.61 10.78 -4.17
N ASN A 316 -15.79 9.74 -4.98
CA ASN A 316 -16.96 9.55 -5.83
C ASN A 316 -17.96 8.55 -5.23
N MET A 317 -17.71 8.06 -4.02
CA MET A 317 -18.58 7.13 -3.31
C MET A 317 -19.47 7.85 -2.32
N HIS A 318 -20.73 7.47 -2.24
CA HIS A 318 -21.62 7.86 -1.15
C HIS A 318 -21.40 6.97 0.07
N LEU A 319 -20.48 7.38 0.95
CA LEU A 319 -20.22 6.67 2.20
C LEU A 319 -21.31 6.94 3.24
N VAL A 320 -21.84 5.87 3.83
CA VAL A 320 -22.81 5.90 4.93
C VAL A 320 -22.09 5.53 6.23
N ASP A 321 -22.60 6.00 7.38
CA ASP A 321 -22.06 5.60 8.68
C ASP A 321 -22.04 4.07 8.79
N PRO A 322 -20.87 3.43 8.99
CA PRO A 322 -20.79 1.98 9.08
C PRO A 322 -21.52 1.39 10.28
N GLU A 323 -21.93 2.21 11.26
CA GLU A 323 -22.39 1.76 12.57
C GLU A 323 -21.36 0.79 13.18
N LEU A 324 -20.09 1.20 13.10
CA LEU A 324 -18.95 0.45 13.60
C LEU A 324 -19.06 0.32 15.13
N SER A 325 -18.94 -0.91 15.62
CA SER A 325 -18.96 -1.23 17.04
C SER A 325 -17.85 -2.22 17.37
N TYR A 326 -17.46 -2.30 18.64
CA TYR A 326 -16.54 -3.32 19.12
C TYR A 326 -16.86 -3.72 20.56
N VAL A 327 -16.45 -4.93 20.92
CA VAL A 327 -16.43 -5.40 22.31
C VAL A 327 -15.00 -5.74 22.70
N ARG A 328 -14.64 -5.53 23.97
CA ARG A 328 -13.34 -5.93 24.50
C ARG A 328 -13.45 -7.29 25.18
N GLU A 329 -12.62 -8.24 24.76
CA GLU A 329 -12.52 -9.60 25.29
C GLU A 329 -11.08 -9.83 25.76
N GLY A 330 -10.78 -9.48 27.02
CA GLY A 330 -9.41 -9.50 27.53
C GLY A 330 -8.51 -8.49 26.79
N ASP A 331 -7.44 -9.00 26.18
CA ASP A 331 -6.48 -8.22 25.37
C ASP A 331 -7.00 -7.91 23.96
N ASP A 332 -8.14 -8.47 23.56
CA ASP A 332 -8.66 -8.35 22.20
C ASP A 332 -9.82 -7.37 22.08
N LEU A 333 -9.88 -6.70 20.93
CA LEU A 333 -11.02 -5.94 20.43
C LEU A 333 -11.68 -6.73 19.30
N VAL A 334 -12.98 -6.98 19.41
CA VAL A 334 -13.76 -7.67 18.38
C VAL A 334 -14.69 -6.67 17.71
N PHE A 335 -14.33 -6.25 16.49
CA PHE A 335 -15.05 -5.26 15.69
C PHE A 335 -16.15 -5.88 14.84
N ARG A 336 -17.25 -5.14 14.69
CA ARG A 336 -18.40 -5.44 13.83
C ARG A 336 -18.91 -4.15 13.19
N CYS A 337 -19.55 -4.25 12.03
CA CYS A 337 -20.21 -3.13 11.38
C CYS A 337 -21.55 -3.58 10.77
N LYS A 338 -22.47 -2.63 10.56
CA LYS A 338 -23.70 -2.91 9.80
C LYS A 338 -23.58 -2.55 8.32
N ARG A 339 -22.63 -1.66 7.98
CA ARG A 339 -22.29 -1.27 6.60
C ARG A 339 -20.76 -1.30 6.44
N PRO A 340 -20.22 -1.37 5.21
CA PRO A 340 -18.78 -1.40 5.00
C PRO A 340 -18.05 -0.25 5.71
N ALA A 341 -17.06 -0.59 6.54
CA ALA A 341 -16.20 0.35 7.24
C ALA A 341 -14.80 0.31 6.62
N PHE A 342 -14.32 1.43 6.10
CA PHE A 342 -13.00 1.52 5.47
C PHE A 342 -11.99 2.22 6.37
N GLY A 343 -10.73 1.80 6.28
CA GLY A 343 -9.61 2.44 6.98
C GLY A 343 -9.83 2.56 8.49
N VAL A 344 -10.42 1.54 9.13
CA VAL A 344 -10.72 1.55 10.57
C VAL A 344 -9.44 1.80 11.35
N HIS A 345 -9.36 2.95 12.00
CA HIS A 345 -8.21 3.47 12.71
C HIS A 345 -8.44 3.44 14.21
N ILE A 346 -7.60 2.66 14.89
CA ILE A 346 -7.47 2.61 16.33
C ILE A 346 -6.37 3.60 16.72
N ALA A 347 -6.76 4.80 17.13
CA ALA A 347 -5.86 5.81 17.67
C ALA A 347 -5.58 5.49 19.14
N ILE A 348 -4.30 5.36 19.50
CA ILE A 348 -3.87 4.95 20.84
C ILE A 348 -3.03 6.07 21.48
N GLU A 349 -3.42 6.46 22.69
CA GLU A 349 -2.75 7.56 23.41
C GLU A 349 -1.44 7.10 24.08
N GLU A 350 -1.28 5.81 24.34
CA GLU A 350 -0.12 5.20 25.02
C GLU A 350 0.82 4.50 24.03
N GLU A 351 2.01 4.07 24.47
CA GLU A 351 2.92 3.27 23.65
C GLU A 351 2.38 1.84 23.53
N CYS A 352 1.61 1.58 22.48
CA CYS A 352 1.10 0.25 22.15
C CYS A 352 0.91 0.13 20.64
N VAL A 353 1.29 -1.02 20.10
CA VAL A 353 1.08 -1.38 18.69
C VAL A 353 -0.02 -2.45 18.63
N PRO A 354 -1.20 -2.17 18.04
CA PRO A 354 -2.25 -3.16 17.89
C PRO A 354 -1.84 -4.20 16.84
N SER A 355 -2.41 -5.40 16.89
CA SER A 355 -2.06 -6.48 15.94
C SER A 355 -2.50 -6.20 14.50
N ASP A 356 -3.45 -5.29 14.29
CA ASP A 356 -3.93 -4.79 13.00
C ASP A 356 -4.49 -3.37 13.19
N ASN A 357 -4.46 -2.56 12.14
CA ASN A 357 -5.00 -1.20 12.12
C ASN A 357 -5.27 -0.80 10.65
N PHE A 358 -5.99 0.30 10.44
CA PHE A 358 -6.39 0.80 9.11
C PHE A 358 -7.13 -0.24 8.24
N PHE A 359 -7.81 -1.22 8.84
CA PHE A 359 -8.43 -2.32 8.08
C PHE A 359 -9.81 -1.95 7.52
N THR A 360 -10.21 -2.65 6.47
CA THR A 360 -11.58 -2.65 5.95
C THR A 360 -12.39 -3.76 6.63
N LEU A 361 -13.67 -3.49 6.91
CA LEU A 361 -14.60 -4.43 7.51
C LEU A 361 -15.92 -4.41 6.73
N VAL A 362 -16.49 -5.58 6.45
CA VAL A 362 -17.82 -5.74 5.85
C VAL A 362 -18.78 -6.44 6.84
N PRO A 363 -20.11 -6.30 6.70
CA PRO A 363 -21.06 -6.71 7.73
C PRO A 363 -21.03 -8.19 8.15
N SER A 364 -20.58 -9.08 7.26
CA SER A 364 -20.48 -10.53 7.57
C SER A 364 -19.20 -10.94 8.30
N VAL A 365 -18.26 -10.01 8.52
CA VAL A 365 -16.93 -10.31 9.08
C VAL A 365 -16.83 -9.73 10.49
N ASN A 366 -16.36 -10.55 11.43
CA ASN A 366 -15.92 -10.10 12.74
C ASN A 366 -14.39 -9.99 12.72
N LYS A 367 -13.83 -8.83 13.05
CA LYS A 367 -12.38 -8.64 13.08
C LYS A 367 -11.88 -8.60 14.51
N ARG A 368 -10.99 -9.52 14.86
CA ARG A 368 -10.29 -9.54 16.15
C ARG A 368 -8.95 -8.82 16.03
N VAL A 369 -8.69 -7.88 16.94
CA VAL A 369 -7.44 -7.10 17.00
C VAL A 369 -6.94 -7.12 18.44
N ARG A 370 -5.74 -7.67 18.67
CA ARG A 370 -5.08 -7.60 19.96
C ARG A 370 -4.62 -6.17 20.21
N CYS A 371 -5.04 -5.58 21.33
CA CYS A 371 -4.69 -4.22 21.73
C CYS A 371 -4.66 -4.10 23.26
N LEU A 372 -3.45 -3.97 23.81
CA LEU A 372 -3.23 -3.93 25.26
C LEU A 372 -3.68 -2.60 25.90
N SER A 373 -3.66 -1.49 25.16
CA SER A 373 -4.07 -0.20 25.71
C SER A 373 -5.59 -0.13 25.84
N SER A 374 -6.05 0.43 26.97
CA SER A 374 -7.47 0.74 27.21
C SER A 374 -7.85 2.16 26.75
N LYS A 375 -6.87 3.05 26.55
CA LYS A 375 -7.08 4.44 26.11
C LYS A 375 -7.02 4.55 24.60
N ILE A 376 -8.12 4.14 23.96
CA ILE A 376 -8.24 4.09 22.51
C ILE A 376 -9.39 4.97 22.02
N LYS A 377 -9.24 5.51 20.81
CA LYS A 377 -10.32 6.11 20.03
C LYS A 377 -10.40 5.39 18.70
N VAL A 378 -11.58 4.91 18.35
CA VAL A 378 -11.82 4.22 17.08
C VAL A 378 -12.53 5.16 16.14
N LYS A 379 -12.01 5.28 14.92
CA LYS A 379 -12.65 6.01 13.81
C LYS A 379 -12.54 5.19 12.54
N SER A 380 -13.43 5.42 11.59
CA SER A 380 -13.33 4.94 10.22
C SER A 380 -13.12 6.12 9.27
N LEU A 381 -12.83 5.82 8.00
CA LEU A 381 -12.76 6.81 6.93
C LEU A 381 -14.00 7.73 6.91
N TYR A 382 -15.18 7.16 7.13
CA TYR A 382 -16.44 7.92 7.21
C TYR A 382 -16.36 9.06 8.23
N ASN A 383 -15.82 8.80 9.42
CA ASN A 383 -15.74 9.83 10.48
C ASN A 383 -14.73 10.93 10.14
N TYR A 384 -13.67 10.61 9.40
CA TYR A 384 -12.67 11.59 8.97
C TYR A 384 -13.17 12.50 7.86
N LEU A 385 -14.00 11.98 6.95
CA LEU A 385 -14.62 12.75 5.86
C LEU A 385 -15.87 13.52 6.32
N ASN A 386 -16.64 12.99 7.29
CA ASN A 386 -17.90 13.59 7.76
C ASN A 386 -17.78 14.12 9.20
N LYS A 387 -17.13 15.28 9.35
CA LYS A 387 -16.88 15.90 10.67
C LYS A 387 -18.10 16.48 11.38
N ASN A 388 -19.27 16.51 10.75
CA ASN A 388 -20.51 16.96 11.39
C ASN A 388 -21.00 16.03 12.53
N PHE A 389 -20.34 14.88 12.75
CA PHE A 389 -20.69 13.92 13.82
C PHE A 389 -20.25 14.31 15.24
N LYS A 390 -19.49 15.39 15.45
CA LYS A 390 -18.99 15.81 16.78
C LYS A 390 -20.02 16.58 17.65
N LYS A 391 -21.32 16.33 17.50
CA LYS A 391 -22.33 16.89 18.42
C LYS A 391 -23.05 15.89 19.32
N GLU A 392 -22.85 14.58 19.20
CA GLU A 392 -23.50 13.62 20.08
C GLU A 392 -22.55 12.52 20.53
N GLY A 393 -22.40 12.37 21.85
CA GLY A 393 -21.91 11.13 22.46
C GLY A 393 -20.57 11.18 23.19
N THR A 394 -20.45 12.02 24.22
CA THR A 394 -19.68 11.62 25.42
C THR A 394 -20.64 10.80 26.28
N LEU A 395 -20.39 9.50 26.42
CA LEU A 395 -20.85 8.67 27.54
C LEU A 395 -19.72 7.70 27.91
#